data_AF-A0A838L0U9-F1
#
_entry.id   AF-A0A838L0U9-F1
#
_cell.length_a   1.000
_cell.length_b   1.000
_cell.length_c   1.000
_cell.angle_alpha   90.00
_cell.angle_beta   90.00
_cell.angle_gamma   90.00
#
_symmetry.space_group_name_H-M   'P 1'
#
loop_
_entity.id
_entity.type
_entity.pdbx_description
1 polymer ?
#
loop_
_entity_poly.entity_id
_entity_poly.type
_entity_poly.pdbx_seq_one_letter_code
_entity_poly.pdbx_strand_id
1 'polypeptide(L)'
;MEYTKYLLDEKAIPESWYNLVPDLPFQLEPPLDPATMEPVGPEAFAPIFPQAIIEQEVTQDSYVPIPEEVREIYALWRPTPLFRARRLEKLLDTPAHIYYKYEGGSPTGSHKPNTAVPQAYYNREEGVRRLTTETGAGQWGSSLAFACGVMDLDCTVYMVRVSYDQKPYRRIMMETYGAEVHASPTELTQAGRNILEEHPDSPGSLGIAISEAIEDAVKNDDAKYSLGSVLNHVLLHQTVIGQEALRQMELAGEYPDVVVGCVGGGSNFGGVAFPFIRENLKNGK
;
A
#
# COMPACT_ATOMS: atom_id res chain seq x y z
N MET A 1 14.94 -23.87 -24.75
CA MET A 1 14.02 -22.72 -24.88
C MET A 1 14.39 -21.75 -23.78
N GLU A 2 14.62 -20.47 -24.09
CA GLU A 2 14.98 -19.49 -23.06
C GLU A 2 13.75 -19.12 -22.21
N TYR A 3 13.89 -19.20 -20.88
CA TYR A 3 12.82 -18.80 -19.98
C TYR A 3 12.58 -17.29 -20.07
N THR A 4 11.30 -16.91 -20.08
CA THR A 4 10.84 -15.51 -20.10
C THR A 4 10.13 -15.13 -18.79
N LYS A 5 9.62 -16.12 -18.07
CA LYS A 5 8.86 -15.93 -16.83
C LYS A 5 9.48 -16.80 -15.74
N TYR A 6 9.62 -16.24 -14.55
CA TYR A 6 10.10 -16.90 -13.35
C TYR A 6 8.97 -16.87 -12.33
N LEU A 7 8.37 -18.03 -12.11
CA LEU A 7 7.20 -18.20 -11.26
C LEU A 7 7.61 -18.86 -9.95
N LEU A 8 6.92 -18.51 -8.88
CA LEU A 8 7.00 -19.20 -7.60
C LEU A 8 5.64 -19.84 -7.33
N ASP A 9 5.67 -20.95 -6.59
CA ASP A 9 4.46 -21.60 -6.07
C ASP A 9 3.83 -20.76 -4.93
N GLU A 10 2.53 -20.92 -4.68
CA GLU A 10 1.83 -20.25 -3.57
C GLU A 10 2.47 -20.54 -2.20
N LYS A 11 3.07 -21.72 -2.01
CA LYS A 11 3.84 -22.05 -0.80
C LYS A 11 5.08 -21.18 -0.60
N ALA A 12 5.52 -20.47 -1.63
CA ALA A 12 6.64 -19.56 -1.56
C ALA A 12 6.24 -18.13 -1.17
N ILE A 13 4.96 -17.84 -0.92
CA ILE A 13 4.55 -16.58 -0.28
C ILE A 13 5.33 -16.44 1.03
N PRO A 14 6.01 -15.30 1.27
CA PRO A 14 6.73 -15.04 2.51
C PRO A 14 5.88 -15.32 3.77
N GLU A 15 6.53 -15.80 4.83
CA GLU A 15 5.92 -16.02 6.16
C GLU A 15 6.03 -14.78 7.06
N SER A 16 6.90 -13.84 6.71
CA SER A 16 7.10 -12.57 7.40
C SER A 16 7.34 -11.45 6.39
N TRP A 17 6.90 -10.25 6.72
CA TRP A 17 7.39 -9.02 6.10
C TRP A 17 8.76 -8.65 6.66
N TYR A 18 9.53 -7.88 5.89
CA TYR A 18 10.85 -7.40 6.26
C TYR A 18 10.79 -5.92 6.62
N ASN A 19 11.30 -5.57 7.79
CA ASN A 19 11.44 -4.20 8.24
C ASN A 19 12.88 -3.72 8.01
N LEU A 20 13.04 -2.68 7.18
CA LEU A 20 14.36 -2.09 6.91
C LEU A 20 14.87 -1.24 8.09
N VAL A 21 13.97 -0.68 8.91
CA VAL A 21 14.31 0.31 9.95
C VAL A 21 15.48 -0.12 10.85
N PRO A 22 15.52 -1.37 11.38
CA PRO A 22 16.60 -1.79 12.28
C PRO A 22 17.97 -1.93 11.60
N ASP A 23 17.99 -2.03 10.27
CA ASP A 23 19.20 -2.18 9.48
C ASP A 23 19.73 -0.82 8.95
N LEU A 24 18.98 0.28 9.14
CA LEU A 24 19.41 1.61 8.69
C LEU A 24 20.65 2.08 9.46
N PRO A 25 21.61 2.76 8.79
CA PRO A 25 22.80 3.29 9.45
C PRO A 25 22.53 4.58 10.25
N PHE A 26 21.26 5.01 10.32
CA PHE A 26 20.80 6.18 11.05
C PHE A 26 19.43 5.91 11.67
N GLN A 27 19.05 6.71 12.66
CA GLN A 27 17.73 6.66 13.26
C GLN A 27 16.76 7.52 12.46
N LEU A 28 15.54 7.02 12.23
CA LEU A 28 14.47 7.82 11.65
C LEU A 28 14.02 8.90 12.63
N GLU A 29 13.77 10.10 12.12
CA GLU A 29 13.18 11.17 12.91
C GLU A 29 11.74 10.81 13.27
N PRO A 30 11.30 11.10 14.51
CA PRO A 30 9.92 10.84 14.92
C PRO A 30 8.95 11.77 14.17
N PRO A 31 7.69 11.36 14.02
CA PRO A 31 6.63 12.26 13.56
C PRO A 31 6.47 13.44 14.52
N LEU A 32 6.10 14.60 13.98
CA LEU A 32 5.87 15.83 14.74
C LEU A 32 4.38 16.16 14.82
N ASP A 33 3.95 16.70 15.95
CA ASP A 33 2.63 17.33 16.08
C ASP A 33 2.58 18.58 15.19
N PRO A 34 1.58 18.74 14.32
CA PRO A 34 1.53 19.87 13.39
C PRO A 34 1.25 21.22 14.06
N ALA A 35 0.71 21.24 15.28
CA ALA A 35 0.43 22.46 16.03
C ALA A 35 1.61 22.89 16.91
N THR A 36 2.30 21.94 17.55
CA THR A 36 3.41 22.25 18.46
C THR A 36 4.78 22.11 17.82
N MET A 37 4.89 21.37 16.70
CA MET A 37 6.14 20.97 16.04
C MET A 37 7.06 20.11 16.92
N GLU A 38 6.53 19.55 18.00
CA GLU A 38 7.26 18.64 18.90
C GLU A 38 7.04 17.17 18.50
N PRO A 39 8.00 16.26 18.78
CA PRO A 39 7.83 14.83 18.55
C PRO A 39 6.60 14.24 19.24
N VAL A 40 5.87 13.39 18.53
CA VAL A 40 4.73 12.64 19.08
C VAL A 40 5.01 11.15 19.16
N GLY A 41 4.45 10.51 20.19
CA GLY A 41 4.50 9.07 20.38
C GLY A 41 3.42 8.32 19.60
N PRO A 42 3.44 6.97 19.66
CA PRO A 42 2.48 6.12 18.97
C PRO A 42 1.01 6.41 19.33
N GLU A 43 0.76 6.89 20.56
CA GLU A 43 -0.56 7.23 21.07
C GLU A 43 -1.28 8.32 20.26
N ALA A 44 -0.52 9.20 19.58
CA ALA A 44 -1.10 10.23 18.72
C ALA A 44 -1.83 9.64 17.49
N PHE A 45 -1.53 8.39 17.11
CA PHE A 45 -2.15 7.71 15.99
C PHE A 45 -3.39 6.89 16.38
N ALA A 46 -3.65 6.66 17.67
CA ALA A 46 -4.75 5.83 18.17
C ALA A 46 -6.15 6.26 17.66
N PRO A 47 -6.45 7.56 17.46
CA PRO A 47 -7.72 7.95 16.86
C PRO A 47 -7.89 7.45 15.42
N ILE A 48 -6.77 7.30 14.69
CA ILE A 48 -6.73 7.08 13.24
C ILE A 48 -6.57 5.60 12.90
N PHE A 49 -5.66 4.91 13.59
CA PHE A 49 -5.26 3.54 13.29
C PHE A 49 -5.59 2.58 14.45
N PRO A 50 -5.78 1.28 14.17
CA PRO A 50 -5.86 0.25 15.20
C PRO A 50 -4.49 0.01 15.84
N GLN A 51 -4.47 -0.54 17.05
CA GLN A 51 -3.26 -0.71 17.86
C GLN A 51 -2.20 -1.57 17.16
N ALA A 52 -2.59 -2.65 16.49
CA ALA A 52 -1.67 -3.53 15.78
C ALA A 52 -0.95 -2.85 14.60
N ILE A 53 -1.61 -1.90 13.93
CA ILE A 53 -0.98 -1.10 12.86
C ILE A 53 -0.01 -0.08 13.46
N ILE A 54 -0.36 0.53 14.60
CA ILE A 54 0.51 1.46 15.32
C ILE A 54 1.78 0.75 15.80
N GLU A 55 1.66 -0.45 16.34
CA GLU A 55 2.80 -1.28 16.76
C GLU A 55 3.73 -1.59 15.60
N GLN A 56 3.19 -1.87 14.42
CA GLN A 56 4.00 -2.08 13.21
C GLN A 56 4.67 -0.80 12.70
N GLU A 57 4.03 0.36 12.87
CA GLU A 57 4.60 1.64 12.44
C GLU A 57 5.89 1.98 13.19
N VAL A 58 5.98 1.57 14.46
CA VAL A 58 7.10 1.90 15.35
C VAL A 58 8.01 0.70 15.66
N THR A 59 7.70 -0.48 15.12
CA THR A 59 8.44 -1.71 15.42
C THR A 59 9.91 -1.61 15.05
N GLN A 60 10.75 -2.17 15.92
CA GLN A 60 12.19 -2.35 15.70
C GLN A 60 12.55 -3.81 15.40
N ASP A 61 11.56 -4.68 15.22
CA ASP A 61 11.79 -6.05 14.79
C ASP A 61 12.12 -6.09 13.31
N SER A 62 13.16 -6.83 12.91
CA SER A 62 13.53 -6.96 11.49
C SER A 62 12.50 -7.73 10.66
N TYR A 63 11.68 -8.56 11.31
CA TYR A 63 10.68 -9.38 10.64
C TYR A 63 9.38 -9.38 11.42
N VAL A 64 8.28 -9.09 10.73
CA VAL A 64 6.93 -9.14 11.29
C VAL A 64 6.19 -10.30 10.63
N PRO A 65 5.72 -11.31 11.39
CA PRO A 65 4.98 -12.44 10.83
C PRO A 65 3.74 -11.99 10.05
N ILE A 66 3.51 -12.61 8.89
CA ILE A 66 2.28 -12.41 8.12
C ILE A 66 1.21 -13.36 8.69
N PRO A 67 0.06 -12.86 9.16
CA PRO A 67 -1.04 -13.72 9.59
C PRO A 67 -1.44 -14.70 8.50
N GLU A 68 -1.78 -15.93 8.87
CA GLU A 68 -2.08 -16.98 7.89
C GLU A 68 -3.24 -16.58 6.97
N GLU A 69 -4.30 -15.99 7.52
CA GLU A 69 -5.44 -15.50 6.72
C GLU A 69 -5.03 -14.43 5.70
N VAL A 70 -4.08 -13.55 6.06
CA VAL A 70 -3.53 -12.56 5.12
C VAL A 70 -2.76 -13.26 3.99
N ARG A 71 -2.02 -14.33 4.29
CA ARG A 71 -1.31 -15.14 3.27
C ARG A 71 -2.29 -15.91 2.38
N GLU A 72 -3.37 -16.44 2.94
CA GLU A 72 -4.45 -17.09 2.20
C GLU A 72 -5.10 -16.12 1.20
N ILE A 73 -5.36 -14.88 1.62
CA ILE A 73 -5.90 -13.84 0.71
C ILE A 73 -4.84 -13.42 -0.31
N TYR A 74 -3.56 -13.30 0.06
CA TYR A 74 -2.49 -13.06 -0.90
C TYR A 74 -2.42 -14.12 -1.99
N ALA A 75 -2.69 -15.39 -1.67
CA ALA A 75 -2.66 -16.49 -2.65
C ALA A 75 -3.63 -16.28 -3.83
N LEU A 76 -4.62 -15.39 -3.71
CA LEU A 76 -5.47 -14.98 -4.83
C LEU A 76 -4.69 -14.32 -5.99
N TRP A 77 -3.50 -13.75 -5.75
CA TRP A 77 -2.66 -13.17 -6.81
C TRP A 77 -1.14 -13.29 -6.63
N ARG A 78 -0.67 -13.75 -5.47
CA ARG A 78 0.75 -13.90 -5.15
C ARG A 78 1.17 -15.37 -5.16
N PRO A 79 2.45 -15.66 -5.45
CA PRO A 79 3.51 -14.73 -5.84
C PRO A 79 3.32 -14.13 -7.23
N THR A 80 3.68 -12.87 -7.40
CA THR A 80 3.57 -12.23 -8.73
C THR A 80 4.72 -12.65 -9.64
N PRO A 81 4.53 -12.73 -10.97
CA PRO A 81 5.58 -13.17 -11.88
C PRO A 81 6.72 -12.13 -12.00
N LEU A 82 7.95 -12.64 -12.08
CA LEU A 82 9.11 -11.89 -12.58
C LEU A 82 9.32 -12.27 -14.04
N PHE A 83 9.50 -11.27 -14.90
CA PHE A 83 9.72 -11.48 -16.32
C PHE A 83 11.08 -10.97 -16.74
N ARG A 84 11.70 -11.64 -17.71
CA ARG A 84 12.83 -11.08 -18.46
C ARG A 84 12.35 -10.45 -19.76
N ALA A 85 12.63 -9.18 -19.96
CA ALA A 85 12.16 -8.37 -21.08
C ALA A 85 13.03 -8.56 -22.34
N ARG A 86 13.27 -9.80 -22.79
CA ARG A 86 14.16 -10.13 -23.92
C ARG A 86 13.91 -9.33 -25.20
N ARG A 87 12.64 -9.01 -25.49
CA ARG A 87 12.27 -8.17 -26.65
C ARG A 87 12.69 -6.71 -26.48
N LEU A 88 12.60 -6.19 -25.26
CA LEU A 88 13.08 -4.85 -24.93
C LEU A 88 14.61 -4.81 -24.94
N GLU A 89 15.28 -5.83 -24.39
CA GLU A 89 16.74 -5.99 -24.45
C GLU A 89 17.22 -5.93 -25.92
N LYS A 90 16.59 -6.72 -26.80
CA LYS A 90 16.88 -6.73 -28.25
C LYS A 90 16.59 -5.39 -28.93
N LEU A 91 15.49 -4.73 -28.57
CA LEU A 91 15.12 -3.43 -29.16
C LEU A 91 16.14 -2.34 -28.81
N LEU A 92 16.65 -2.37 -27.58
CA LEU A 92 17.62 -1.41 -27.07
C LEU A 92 19.06 -1.74 -27.49
N ASP A 93 19.30 -2.90 -28.12
CA ASP A 93 20.62 -3.44 -28.44
C ASP A 93 21.59 -3.36 -27.25
N THR A 94 21.09 -3.76 -26.07
CA THR A 94 21.82 -3.64 -24.80
C THR A 94 22.34 -5.00 -24.35
N PRO A 95 23.56 -5.07 -23.78
CA PRO A 95 24.03 -6.26 -23.09
C PRO A 95 23.36 -6.46 -21.73
N ALA A 96 22.65 -5.44 -21.21
CA ALA A 96 21.98 -5.53 -19.92
C ALA A 96 20.80 -6.51 -19.96
N HIS A 97 20.62 -7.26 -18.88
CA HIS A 97 19.44 -8.09 -18.68
C HIS A 97 18.38 -7.28 -17.93
N ILE A 98 17.17 -7.22 -18.48
CA ILE A 98 16.10 -6.37 -17.95
C ILE A 98 15.01 -7.27 -17.38
N TYR A 99 14.82 -7.19 -16.07
CA TYR A 99 13.75 -7.90 -15.37
C TYR A 99 12.68 -6.92 -14.89
N TYR A 100 11.42 -7.36 -14.86
CA TYR A 100 10.35 -6.61 -14.23
C TYR A 100 9.45 -7.52 -13.39
N LYS A 101 9.24 -7.10 -12.14
CA LYS A 101 8.34 -7.74 -11.18
C LYS A 101 6.93 -7.20 -11.42
N TYR A 102 6.03 -8.03 -11.92
CA TYR A 102 4.74 -7.58 -12.43
C TYR A 102 3.65 -7.62 -11.35
N GLU A 103 3.53 -6.54 -10.59
CA GLU A 103 2.49 -6.35 -9.56
C GLU A 103 1.10 -6.02 -10.14
N GLY A 104 0.97 -5.91 -11.47
CA GLY A 104 -0.30 -5.61 -12.14
C GLY A 104 -1.27 -6.79 -12.22
N GLY A 105 -0.89 -7.98 -11.72
CA GLY A 105 -1.73 -9.18 -11.72
C GLY A 105 -2.74 -9.27 -10.58
N SER A 106 -2.72 -8.34 -9.62
CA SER A 106 -3.65 -8.33 -8.49
C SER A 106 -5.10 -8.02 -8.92
N PRO A 107 -6.11 -8.32 -8.08
CA PRO A 107 -7.52 -8.03 -8.39
C PRO A 107 -7.81 -6.56 -8.72
N THR A 108 -6.94 -5.64 -8.30
CA THR A 108 -7.06 -4.20 -8.57
C THR A 108 -6.02 -3.64 -9.53
N GLY A 109 -5.17 -4.51 -10.08
CA GLY A 109 -4.16 -4.18 -11.08
C GLY A 109 -3.02 -3.31 -10.56
N SER A 110 -2.63 -3.48 -9.29
CA SER A 110 -1.49 -2.78 -8.69
C SER A 110 -0.94 -3.49 -7.44
N HIS A 111 0.16 -2.99 -6.88
CA HIS A 111 0.74 -3.47 -5.62
C HIS A 111 -0.07 -3.12 -4.36
N LYS A 112 -1.06 -2.23 -4.47
CA LYS A 112 -1.76 -1.68 -3.29
C LYS A 112 -2.55 -2.70 -2.44
N PRO A 113 -3.10 -3.82 -2.99
CA PRO A 113 -3.71 -4.85 -2.15
C PRO A 113 -2.75 -5.44 -1.11
N ASN A 114 -1.43 -5.41 -1.37
CA ASN A 114 -0.43 -5.91 -0.43
C ASN A 114 -0.44 -5.15 0.91
N THR A 115 -0.93 -3.91 0.99
CA THR A 115 -1.11 -3.22 2.30
C THR A 115 -2.58 -3.06 2.69
N ALA A 116 -3.50 -3.06 1.73
CA ALA A 116 -4.93 -2.96 2.02
C ALA A 116 -5.44 -4.19 2.78
N VAL A 117 -5.00 -5.39 2.39
CA VAL A 117 -5.43 -6.65 3.03
C VAL A 117 -4.96 -6.74 4.48
N PRO A 118 -3.67 -6.53 4.82
CA PRO A 118 -3.24 -6.48 6.21
C PRO A 118 -3.97 -5.42 7.03
N GLN A 119 -4.16 -4.21 6.47
CA GLN A 119 -4.86 -3.14 7.19
C GLN A 119 -6.33 -3.51 7.47
N ALA A 120 -7.05 -4.08 6.49
CA ALA A 120 -8.39 -4.59 6.71
C ALA A 120 -8.42 -5.70 7.77
N TYR A 121 -7.46 -6.63 7.72
CA TYR A 121 -7.35 -7.73 8.68
C TYR A 121 -7.20 -7.21 10.11
N TYR A 122 -6.19 -6.37 10.38
CA TYR A 122 -5.91 -5.89 11.73
C TYR A 122 -7.04 -5.01 12.29
N ASN A 123 -7.70 -4.23 11.44
CA ASN A 123 -8.88 -3.47 11.85
C ASN A 123 -10.04 -4.39 12.24
N ARG A 124 -10.33 -5.42 11.44
CA ARG A 124 -11.38 -6.40 11.75
C ARG A 124 -11.10 -7.16 13.04
N GLU A 125 -9.86 -7.61 13.26
CA GLU A 125 -9.47 -8.30 14.49
C GLU A 125 -9.64 -7.44 15.75
N GLU A 126 -9.52 -6.11 15.60
CA GLU A 126 -9.78 -5.15 16.68
C GLU A 126 -11.25 -4.68 16.75
N GLY A 127 -12.15 -5.30 15.98
CA GLY A 127 -13.59 -5.07 16.04
C GLY A 127 -14.09 -3.84 15.27
N VAL A 128 -13.24 -3.21 14.45
CA VAL A 128 -13.64 -2.14 13.54
C VAL A 128 -14.57 -2.70 12.48
N ARG A 129 -15.62 -1.94 12.12
CA ARG A 129 -16.63 -2.37 11.16
C ARG A 129 -16.50 -1.67 9.81
N ARG A 130 -15.98 -0.44 9.81
CA ARG A 130 -15.89 0.40 8.62
C ARG A 130 -14.48 0.98 8.46
N LEU A 131 -13.98 0.97 7.24
CA LEU A 131 -12.76 1.71 6.89
C LEU A 131 -13.09 2.91 6.02
N THR A 132 -12.51 4.05 6.38
CA THR A 132 -12.57 5.27 5.58
C THR A 132 -11.22 5.50 4.90
N THR A 133 -11.24 6.07 3.70
CA THR A 133 -10.01 6.42 3.01
C THR A 133 -10.20 7.49 1.95
N GLU A 134 -9.11 8.09 1.52
CA GLU A 134 -9.06 8.98 0.37
C GLU A 134 -8.74 8.22 -0.93
N THR A 135 -9.09 8.78 -2.09
CA THR A 135 -8.42 8.38 -3.32
C THR A 135 -8.39 9.45 -4.39
N GLY A 136 -7.28 9.57 -5.11
CA GLY A 136 -7.18 10.41 -6.31
C GLY A 136 -7.71 9.65 -7.53
N ALA A 137 -6.80 9.02 -8.27
CA ALA A 137 -7.15 8.27 -9.48
C ALA A 137 -7.89 6.94 -9.24
N GLY A 138 -8.01 6.49 -7.98
CA GLY A 138 -8.83 5.34 -7.59
C GLY A 138 -8.11 4.02 -7.34
N GLN A 139 -6.78 3.93 -7.53
CA GLN A 139 -6.03 2.68 -7.29
C GLN A 139 -6.09 2.28 -5.81
N TRP A 140 -5.90 3.24 -4.91
CA TRP A 140 -5.90 2.96 -3.46
C TRP A 140 -7.30 2.60 -2.96
N GLY A 141 -8.31 3.42 -3.27
CA GLY A 141 -9.69 3.12 -2.92
C GLY A 141 -10.16 1.77 -3.48
N SER A 142 -9.78 1.41 -4.72
CA SER A 142 -10.11 0.07 -5.25
C SER A 142 -9.48 -1.07 -4.47
N SER A 143 -8.25 -0.89 -3.97
CA SER A 143 -7.55 -1.90 -3.16
C SER A 143 -8.15 -2.06 -1.78
N LEU A 144 -8.53 -0.95 -1.14
CA LEU A 144 -9.19 -1.00 0.15
C LEU A 144 -10.61 -1.57 0.03
N ALA A 145 -11.38 -1.15 -0.98
CA ALA A 145 -12.71 -1.70 -1.28
C ALA A 145 -12.65 -3.22 -1.49
N PHE A 146 -11.68 -3.72 -2.26
CA PHE A 146 -11.44 -5.15 -2.40
C PHE A 146 -11.15 -5.83 -1.06
N ALA A 147 -10.21 -5.28 -0.27
CA ALA A 147 -9.82 -5.85 1.02
C ALA A 147 -10.98 -5.89 2.03
N CYS A 148 -11.76 -4.81 2.11
CA CYS A 148 -12.98 -4.74 2.91
C CYS A 148 -14.02 -5.75 2.46
N GLY A 149 -14.27 -5.85 1.14
CA GLY A 149 -15.25 -6.77 0.59
C GLY A 149 -14.92 -8.25 0.81
N VAL A 150 -13.64 -8.64 0.85
CA VAL A 150 -13.24 -10.02 1.19
C VAL A 150 -13.25 -10.30 2.71
N MET A 151 -13.38 -9.26 3.54
CA MET A 151 -13.35 -9.36 5.01
C MET A 151 -14.65 -8.92 5.67
N ASP A 152 -15.72 -8.74 4.90
CA ASP A 152 -17.03 -8.28 5.36
C ASP A 152 -16.97 -6.98 6.19
N LEU A 153 -16.11 -6.04 5.78
CA LEU A 153 -16.04 -4.68 6.33
C LEU A 153 -16.73 -3.68 5.40
N ASP A 154 -17.32 -2.66 5.97
CA ASP A 154 -17.79 -1.50 5.21
C ASP A 154 -16.61 -0.65 4.75
N CYS A 155 -16.72 -0.02 3.58
CA CYS A 155 -15.68 0.84 3.02
C CYS A 155 -16.26 2.15 2.51
N THR A 156 -15.85 3.28 3.09
CA THR A 156 -16.21 4.62 2.64
C THR A 156 -14.99 5.29 1.99
N VAL A 157 -15.11 5.67 0.72
CA VAL A 157 -14.03 6.27 -0.07
C VAL A 157 -14.36 7.70 -0.43
N TYR A 158 -13.53 8.64 0.02
CA TYR A 158 -13.55 10.04 -0.40
C TYR A 158 -12.66 10.20 -1.64
N MET A 159 -13.27 10.15 -2.82
CA MET A 159 -12.56 10.29 -4.10
C MET A 159 -12.53 11.76 -4.53
N VAL A 160 -11.35 12.25 -4.92
CA VAL A 160 -11.18 13.63 -5.41
C VAL A 160 -12.16 13.90 -6.55
N ARG A 161 -13.02 14.93 -6.43
CA ARG A 161 -14.15 15.19 -7.33
C ARG A 161 -13.79 15.19 -8.81
N VAL A 162 -12.75 15.92 -9.22
CA VAL A 162 -12.33 15.91 -10.64
C VAL A 162 -11.95 14.51 -11.14
N SER A 163 -11.36 13.67 -10.29
CA SER A 163 -11.06 12.28 -10.64
C SER A 163 -12.29 11.38 -10.59
N TYR A 164 -13.21 11.62 -9.66
CA TYR A 164 -14.50 10.93 -9.58
C TYR A 164 -15.27 11.07 -10.91
N ASP A 165 -15.29 12.29 -11.47
CA ASP A 165 -15.99 12.58 -12.72
C ASP A 165 -15.26 12.06 -13.96
N GLN A 166 -13.93 12.27 -14.03
CA GLN A 166 -13.15 11.93 -15.22
C GLN A 166 -12.73 10.46 -15.29
N LYS A 167 -12.71 9.74 -14.17
CA LYS A 167 -12.22 8.34 -14.06
C LYS A 167 -13.29 7.42 -13.46
N PRO A 168 -14.50 7.36 -14.03
CA PRO A 168 -15.62 6.64 -13.42
C PRO A 168 -15.37 5.14 -13.28
N TYR A 169 -14.50 4.53 -14.08
CA TYR A 169 -14.29 3.08 -14.05
C TYR A 169 -13.61 2.61 -12.76
N ARG A 170 -12.78 3.45 -12.13
CA ARG A 170 -12.23 3.11 -10.82
C ARG A 170 -13.27 3.26 -9.72
N ARG A 171 -14.17 4.24 -9.84
CA ARG A 171 -15.36 4.35 -8.97
C ARG A 171 -16.24 3.12 -9.08
N ILE A 172 -16.64 2.75 -10.30
CA ILE A 172 -17.48 1.56 -10.55
C ILE A 172 -16.82 0.30 -10.00
N MET A 173 -15.49 0.17 -10.11
CA MET A 173 -14.74 -0.93 -9.51
C MET A 173 -14.85 -0.95 -7.98
N MET A 174 -14.72 0.20 -7.32
CA MET A 174 -14.91 0.32 -5.86
C MET A 174 -16.33 -0.04 -5.44
N GLU A 175 -17.34 0.49 -6.13
CA GLU A 175 -18.76 0.22 -5.89
C GLU A 175 -19.11 -1.26 -6.13
N THR A 176 -18.47 -1.91 -7.11
CA THR A 176 -18.63 -3.34 -7.39
C THR A 176 -18.09 -4.21 -6.25
N TYR A 177 -17.03 -3.76 -5.56
CA TYR A 177 -16.54 -4.41 -4.35
C TYR A 177 -17.34 -4.04 -3.09
N GLY A 178 -18.38 -3.22 -3.21
CA GLY A 178 -19.28 -2.86 -2.11
C GLY A 178 -18.93 -1.56 -1.38
N ALA A 179 -17.95 -0.79 -1.86
CA ALA A 179 -17.60 0.49 -1.23
C ALA A 179 -18.59 1.62 -1.59
N GLU A 180 -18.86 2.49 -0.62
CA GLU A 180 -19.53 3.76 -0.83
C GLU A 180 -18.51 4.82 -1.26
N VAL A 181 -18.71 5.49 -2.39
CA VAL A 181 -17.74 6.46 -2.94
C VAL A 181 -18.35 7.85 -3.02
N HIS A 182 -17.75 8.80 -2.30
CA HIS A 182 -18.15 10.20 -2.31
C HIS A 182 -17.18 11.07 -3.13
N ALA A 183 -17.72 12.07 -3.83
CA ALA A 183 -16.94 13.04 -4.59
C ALA A 183 -16.48 14.21 -3.68
N SER A 184 -15.28 14.11 -3.12
CA SER A 184 -14.66 15.09 -2.22
C SER A 184 -14.27 16.39 -2.96
N PRO A 185 -14.59 17.60 -2.44
CA PRO A 185 -15.19 17.88 -1.13
C PRO A 185 -16.66 17.49 -1.02
N THR A 186 -17.11 17.03 0.15
CA THR A 186 -18.52 16.66 0.41
C THR A 186 -19.20 17.61 1.40
N GLU A 187 -20.53 17.57 1.46
CA GLU A 187 -21.31 18.26 2.51
C GLU A 187 -21.41 17.44 3.81
N LEU A 188 -20.87 16.20 3.82
CA LEU A 188 -21.00 15.25 4.94
C LEU A 188 -20.10 15.63 6.12
N THR A 189 -18.93 16.22 5.83
CA THR A 189 -17.91 16.57 6.81
C THR A 189 -17.79 18.10 6.96
N GLN A 190 -17.29 18.57 8.11
CA GLN A 190 -17.01 20.00 8.30
C GLN A 190 -15.85 20.45 7.41
N ALA A 191 -14.83 19.61 7.24
CA ALA A 191 -13.72 19.86 6.32
C ALA A 191 -14.21 20.11 4.89
N GLY A 192 -15.13 19.28 4.39
CA GLY A 192 -15.74 19.45 3.07
C GLY A 192 -16.64 20.68 2.99
N ARG A 193 -17.51 20.91 3.98
CA ARG A 193 -18.38 22.11 4.05
C ARG A 193 -17.58 23.42 4.04
N ASN A 194 -16.52 23.52 4.82
CA ASN A 194 -15.67 24.71 4.85
C ASN A 194 -15.08 25.03 3.45
N ILE A 195 -14.64 24.00 2.72
CA ILE A 195 -14.13 24.18 1.36
C ILE A 195 -15.23 24.60 0.40
N LEU A 196 -16.43 24.02 0.50
CA LEU A 196 -17.55 24.34 -0.38
C LEU A 196 -18.15 25.72 -0.11
N GLU A 197 -18.08 26.23 1.12
CA GLU A 197 -18.45 27.61 1.46
C GLU A 197 -17.56 28.64 0.74
N GLU A 198 -16.25 28.42 0.71
CA GLU A 198 -15.29 29.32 0.05
C GLU A 198 -15.22 29.07 -1.47
N HIS A 199 -15.35 27.81 -1.89
CA HIS A 199 -15.19 27.34 -3.26
C HIS A 199 -16.27 26.30 -3.63
N PRO A 200 -17.51 26.73 -3.94
CA PRO A 200 -18.62 25.81 -4.23
C PRO A 200 -18.35 24.84 -5.40
N ASP A 201 -17.56 25.27 -6.37
CA ASP A 201 -17.19 24.48 -7.56
C ASP A 201 -15.81 23.82 -7.42
N SER A 202 -15.32 23.64 -6.18
CA SER A 202 -14.00 23.07 -5.93
C SER A 202 -13.83 21.71 -6.63
N PRO A 203 -12.78 21.52 -7.45
CA PRO A 203 -12.50 20.24 -8.11
C PRO A 203 -11.99 19.17 -7.13
N GLY A 204 -11.80 19.54 -5.86
CA GLY A 204 -11.18 18.74 -4.83
C GLY A 204 -9.66 18.62 -4.97
N SER A 205 -9.04 18.10 -3.92
CA SER A 205 -7.63 17.74 -3.89
C SER A 205 -7.44 16.52 -3.00
N LEU A 206 -6.30 15.85 -3.13
CA LEU A 206 -6.01 14.70 -2.27
C LEU A 206 -5.99 15.11 -0.79
N GLY A 207 -5.46 16.30 -0.47
CA GLY A 207 -5.43 16.81 0.90
C GLY A 207 -6.84 17.01 1.48
N ILE A 208 -7.77 17.56 0.69
CA ILE A 208 -9.17 17.72 1.12
C ILE A 208 -9.79 16.35 1.41
N ALA A 209 -9.62 15.39 0.49
CA ALA A 209 -10.16 14.04 0.66
C ALA A 209 -9.58 13.30 1.88
N ILE A 210 -8.28 13.50 2.19
CA ILE A 210 -7.65 13.00 3.42
C ILE A 210 -8.32 13.61 4.65
N SER A 211 -8.51 14.93 4.67
CA SER A 211 -9.14 15.62 5.80
C SER A 211 -10.56 15.12 6.05
N GLU A 212 -11.36 14.90 5.00
CA GLU A 212 -12.70 14.34 5.14
C GLU A 212 -12.69 12.89 5.64
N ALA A 213 -11.84 12.04 5.08
CA ALA A 213 -11.74 10.64 5.49
C ALA A 213 -11.29 10.49 6.95
N ILE A 214 -10.32 11.30 7.40
CA ILE A 214 -9.89 11.33 8.80
C ILE A 214 -11.00 11.88 9.69
N GLU A 215 -11.70 12.96 9.28
CA GLU A 215 -12.81 13.50 10.07
C GLU A 215 -13.93 12.46 10.25
N ASP A 216 -14.27 11.72 9.20
CA ASP A 216 -15.25 10.63 9.27
C ASP A 216 -14.79 9.52 10.23
N ALA A 217 -13.54 9.06 10.12
CA ALA A 217 -13.00 8.05 11.04
C ALA A 217 -13.01 8.51 12.50
N VAL A 218 -12.55 9.73 12.79
CA VAL A 218 -12.41 10.23 14.17
C VAL A 218 -13.77 10.52 14.83
N LYS A 219 -14.80 10.83 14.04
CA LYS A 219 -16.15 11.12 14.56
C LYS A 219 -17.02 9.88 14.77
N ASN A 220 -16.61 8.71 14.29
CA ASN A 220 -17.40 7.50 14.32
C ASN A 220 -16.61 6.37 14.98
N ASP A 221 -17.07 5.90 16.14
CA ASP A 221 -16.37 4.90 16.96
C ASP A 221 -16.23 3.53 16.25
N ASP A 222 -17.04 3.25 15.23
CA ASP A 222 -17.02 2.02 14.45
C ASP A 222 -16.11 2.09 13.21
N ALA A 223 -15.45 3.23 12.99
CA ALA A 223 -14.63 3.49 11.81
C ALA A 223 -13.16 3.76 12.13
N LYS A 224 -12.28 3.36 11.21
CA LYS A 224 -10.86 3.75 11.20
C LYS A 224 -10.42 4.20 9.83
N TYR A 225 -9.40 5.06 9.81
CA TYR A 225 -8.82 5.54 8.56
C TYR A 225 -7.71 4.59 8.11
N SER A 226 -7.69 4.28 6.81
CA SER A 226 -6.64 3.46 6.20
C SER A 226 -5.89 4.28 5.16
N LEU A 227 -4.56 4.12 5.10
CA LEU A 227 -3.69 4.91 4.22
C LEU A 227 -2.78 4.01 3.38
N GLY A 228 -2.57 4.40 2.11
CA GLY A 228 -1.99 3.53 1.08
C GLY A 228 -0.51 3.72 0.74
N SER A 229 0.24 4.61 1.42
CA SER A 229 1.64 4.91 1.07
C SER A 229 2.47 5.52 2.21
N VAL A 230 3.78 5.71 2.02
CA VAL A 230 4.71 6.50 2.85
C VAL A 230 5.04 5.93 4.25
N LEU A 231 4.03 5.50 5.02
CA LEU A 231 4.19 5.03 6.40
C LEU A 231 4.96 3.71 6.48
N ASN A 232 5.70 3.50 7.58
CA ASN A 232 6.58 2.35 7.75
C ASN A 232 5.83 1.02 7.61
N HIS A 233 4.66 0.88 8.23
CA HIS A 233 3.84 -0.33 8.10
C HIS A 233 3.41 -0.58 6.66
N VAL A 234 3.18 0.47 5.85
CA VAL A 234 2.86 0.31 4.43
C VAL A 234 4.06 -0.21 3.66
N LEU A 235 5.26 0.32 3.91
CA LEU A 235 6.47 -0.17 3.23
C LEU A 235 6.83 -1.59 3.67
N LEU A 236 6.64 -1.90 4.95
CA LEU A 236 6.76 -3.24 5.53
C LEU A 236 5.87 -4.24 4.78
N HIS A 237 4.56 -3.97 4.68
CA HIS A 237 3.64 -4.86 3.98
C HIS A 237 4.02 -5.11 2.51
N GLN A 238 4.62 -4.11 1.86
CA GLN A 238 5.03 -4.18 0.46
C GLN A 238 6.31 -5.00 0.24
N THR A 239 7.09 -5.35 1.28
CA THR A 239 8.35 -6.10 1.10
C THR A 239 8.15 -7.51 0.56
N VAL A 240 6.91 -8.02 0.58
CA VAL A 240 6.53 -9.27 -0.09
C VAL A 240 6.98 -9.27 -1.56
N ILE A 241 6.99 -8.09 -2.21
CA ILE A 241 7.44 -7.90 -3.59
C ILE A 241 8.92 -8.27 -3.75
N GLY A 242 9.79 -7.64 -2.95
CA GLY A 242 11.23 -7.85 -3.02
C GLY A 242 11.66 -9.22 -2.51
N GLN A 243 10.98 -9.76 -1.49
CA GLN A 243 11.26 -11.09 -0.96
C GLN A 243 10.98 -12.19 -2.00
N GLU A 244 9.89 -12.06 -2.75
CA GLU A 244 9.63 -12.94 -3.90
C GLU A 244 10.63 -12.71 -5.04
N ALA A 245 10.95 -11.45 -5.34
CA ALA A 245 11.88 -11.11 -6.41
C ALA A 245 13.28 -11.70 -6.16
N LEU A 246 13.78 -11.69 -4.93
CA LEU A 246 15.04 -12.34 -4.56
C LEU A 246 15.05 -13.83 -4.95
N ARG A 247 14.01 -14.58 -4.54
CA ARG A 247 13.87 -16.01 -4.90
C ARG A 247 13.73 -16.21 -6.41
N GLN A 248 13.07 -15.30 -7.11
CA GLN A 248 12.92 -15.38 -8.57
C GLN A 248 14.23 -15.06 -9.31
N MET A 249 15.07 -14.18 -8.78
CA MET A 249 16.41 -13.93 -9.30
C MET A 249 17.33 -15.15 -9.09
N GLU A 250 17.19 -15.87 -7.97
CA GLU A 250 17.87 -17.16 -7.77
C GLU A 250 17.45 -18.18 -8.85
N LEU A 251 16.17 -18.28 -9.19
CA LEU A 251 15.68 -19.11 -10.30
C LEU A 251 16.24 -18.67 -11.66
N ALA A 252 16.49 -17.37 -11.84
CA ALA A 252 17.12 -16.84 -13.03
C ALA A 252 18.63 -17.14 -13.08
N GLY A 253 19.25 -17.52 -11.96
CA GLY A 253 20.69 -17.68 -11.84
C GLY A 253 21.45 -16.36 -11.96
N GLU A 254 20.80 -15.24 -11.64
CA GLU A 254 21.32 -13.88 -11.80
C GLU A 254 21.05 -13.06 -10.54
N TYR A 255 21.77 -11.94 -10.38
CA TYR A 255 21.54 -10.98 -9.31
C TYR A 255 21.53 -9.57 -9.92
N PRO A 256 20.60 -8.68 -9.54
CA PRO A 256 20.47 -7.39 -10.20
C PRO A 256 21.58 -6.43 -9.75
N ASP A 257 22.25 -5.79 -10.70
CA ASP A 257 23.18 -4.69 -10.42
C ASP A 257 22.44 -3.41 -9.99
N VAL A 258 21.21 -3.22 -10.49
CA VAL A 258 20.40 -2.03 -10.26
C VAL A 258 18.94 -2.42 -10.05
N VAL A 259 18.32 -1.87 -9.00
CA VAL A 259 16.87 -1.96 -8.75
C VAL A 259 16.25 -0.59 -9.00
N VAL A 260 15.26 -0.54 -9.89
CA VAL A 260 14.56 0.69 -10.28
C VAL A 260 13.06 0.54 -10.03
N GLY A 261 12.42 1.60 -9.55
CA GLY A 261 10.96 1.66 -9.39
C GLY A 261 10.45 3.09 -9.42
N CYS A 262 9.17 3.25 -9.74
CA CYS A 262 8.52 4.56 -9.75
C CYS A 262 8.23 5.04 -8.32
N VAL A 263 8.29 6.35 -8.09
CA VAL A 263 8.08 6.93 -6.75
C VAL A 263 6.90 7.88 -6.80
N GLY A 264 5.72 7.38 -6.39
CA GLY A 264 4.63 8.23 -5.90
C GLY A 264 4.95 8.63 -4.46
N GLY A 265 4.30 7.99 -3.48
CA GLY A 265 4.74 8.03 -2.08
C GLY A 265 5.74 6.92 -1.71
N GLY A 266 6.43 6.32 -2.69
CA GLY A 266 7.54 5.38 -2.45
C GLY A 266 7.22 3.93 -2.10
N SER A 267 5.97 3.56 -1.75
CA SER A 267 5.68 2.21 -1.19
C SER A 267 5.99 1.03 -2.12
N ASN A 268 5.75 1.16 -3.43
CA ASN A 268 6.12 0.12 -4.40
C ASN A 268 7.64 -0.03 -4.54
N PHE A 269 8.36 1.09 -4.54
CA PHE A 269 9.81 1.10 -4.67
C PHE A 269 10.45 0.52 -3.40
N GLY A 270 10.00 0.94 -2.21
CA GLY A 270 10.43 0.35 -0.95
C GLY A 270 10.13 -1.14 -0.90
N GLY A 271 8.92 -1.55 -1.31
CA GLY A 271 8.52 -2.95 -1.34
C GLY A 271 9.43 -3.85 -2.18
N VAL A 272 9.87 -3.39 -3.36
CA VAL A 272 10.84 -4.15 -4.15
C VAL A 272 12.26 -3.99 -3.61
N ALA A 273 12.69 -2.78 -3.26
CA ALA A 273 14.09 -2.47 -3.00
C ALA A 273 14.57 -2.87 -1.60
N PHE A 274 13.72 -2.79 -0.56
CA PHE A 274 14.16 -3.00 0.83
C PHE A 274 14.80 -4.39 1.06
N PRO A 275 14.22 -5.50 0.54
CA PRO A 275 14.89 -6.80 0.63
C PRO A 275 16.25 -6.87 -0.09
N PHE A 276 16.45 -6.14 -1.20
CA PHE A 276 17.77 -6.06 -1.85
C PHE A 276 18.75 -5.16 -1.07
N ILE A 277 18.27 -4.06 -0.48
CA ILE A 277 19.08 -3.22 0.42
C ILE A 277 19.56 -4.05 1.61
N ARG A 278 18.72 -4.91 2.19
CA ARG A 278 19.13 -5.87 3.22
C ARG A 278 20.30 -6.73 2.77
N GLU A 279 20.23 -7.30 1.56
CA GLU A 279 21.32 -8.11 1.01
C GLU A 279 22.62 -7.30 0.84
N ASN A 280 22.51 -6.04 0.43
CA ASN A 280 23.67 -5.15 0.35
C ASN A 280 24.29 -4.88 1.74
N LEU A 281 23.46 -4.49 2.71
CA LEU A 281 23.90 -4.15 4.07
C LEU A 281 24.44 -5.36 4.85
N LYS A 282 23.82 -6.54 4.71
CA LYS A 282 24.18 -7.74 5.48
C LYS A 282 25.19 -8.65 4.79
N ASN A 283 25.13 -8.75 3.47
CA ASN A 283 25.89 -9.73 2.69
C ASN A 283 26.88 -9.08 1.70
N GLY A 284 26.89 -7.75 1.56
CA GLY A 284 27.79 -7.05 0.64
C GLY A 284 27.50 -7.33 -0.83
N LYS A 285 26.27 -7.71 -1.16
CA LYS A 285 25.82 -7.98 -2.53
C LYS A 285 25.40 -6.72 -3.27
#